data_AF-A0A7J4T470-F1
#
_entry.id   AF-A0A7J4T470-F1
#
_cell.length_a   1.000
_cell.length_b   1.000
_cell.length_c   1.000
_cell.angle_alpha   90.00
_cell.angle_beta   90.00
_cell.angle_gamma   90.00
#
_symmetry.space_group_name_H-M   'P 1'
#
loop_
_entity.id
_entity.type
_entity.pdbx_description
1 polymer ?
#
loop_
_entity_poly.entity_id
_entity_poly.type
_entity_poly.pdbx_seq_one_letter_code
_entity_poly.pdbx_strand_id
1 'polypeptide(L)'
;MNLLQSHLDHWFLRQDIFEQLINAKETDEEATRYADRILQVAQHEESEHQVLVDPFDRSVALVLSLVKEEGLNPWDIDLSAFLSIFAKRVKAEADDLDL
;
A
#
# COMPACT_ATOMS: atom_id res chain seq x y z
N MET A 1 15.38 0.21 -17.20
CA MET A 1 13.99 0.68 -16.97
C MET A 1 13.98 2.20 -17.08
N ASN A 2 12.95 2.80 -17.71
CA ASN A 2 12.88 4.25 -17.89
C ASN A 2 12.30 4.90 -16.64
N LEU A 3 12.98 5.90 -16.05
CA LEU A 3 12.55 6.60 -14.81
C LEU A 3 11.16 7.24 -14.92
N LEU A 4 10.79 7.67 -16.13
CA LEU A 4 9.45 8.22 -16.39
C LEU A 4 8.35 7.16 -16.31
N GLN A 5 8.68 5.92 -16.65
CA GLN A 5 7.72 4.81 -16.65
C GLN A 5 7.46 4.32 -15.23
N SER A 6 8.51 4.15 -14.41
CA SER A 6 8.35 3.77 -13.00
C SER A 6 7.56 4.82 -12.21
N HIS A 7 7.81 6.12 -12.43
CA HIS A 7 7.03 7.18 -11.79
C HIS A 7 5.54 7.14 -12.17
N LEU A 8 5.23 6.83 -13.44
CA LEU A 8 3.86 6.69 -13.92
C LEU A 8 3.18 5.48 -13.27
N ASP A 9 3.89 4.35 -13.19
CA ASP A 9 3.41 3.10 -12.60
C ASP A 9 3.08 3.28 -11.10
N HIS A 10 3.94 3.98 -10.34
CA HIS A 10 3.67 4.32 -8.94
C HIS A 10 2.47 5.26 -8.77
N TRP A 11 2.28 6.21 -9.69
CA TRP A 11 1.13 7.11 -9.66
C TRP A 11 -0.18 6.36 -9.93
N PHE A 12 -0.19 5.45 -10.90
CA PHE A 12 -1.35 4.59 -11.16
C PHE A 12 -1.67 3.68 -9.98
N LEU A 13 -0.66 3.04 -9.37
CA LEU A 13 -0.86 2.20 -8.20
C LEU A 13 -1.49 2.99 -7.04
N ARG A 14 -0.96 4.20 -6.77
CA ARG A 14 -1.50 5.08 -5.73
C ARG A 14 -2.95 5.46 -6.00
N GLN A 15 -3.28 5.82 -7.24
CA GLN A 15 -4.62 6.21 -7.62
C GLN A 15 -5.61 5.04 -7.52
N ASP A 16 -5.21 3.86 -7.98
CA ASP A 16 -6.04 2.65 -7.86
C ASP A 16 -6.32 2.30 -6.38
N ILE A 17 -5.30 2.36 -5.51
CA ILE A 17 -5.47 2.12 -4.07
C ILE A 17 -6.43 3.15 -3.47
N PHE A 18 -6.30 4.43 -3.84
CA PHE A 18 -7.19 5.48 -3.39
C PHE A 18 -8.65 5.18 -3.77
N GLU A 19 -8.92 4.86 -5.03
CA GLU A 19 -10.27 4.56 -5.52
C GLU A 19 -10.89 3.36 -4.80
N GLN A 20 -10.09 2.34 -4.49
CA GLN A 20 -10.54 1.17 -3.74
C GLN A 20 -10.92 1.50 -2.30
N LEU A 21 -10.17 2.39 -1.63
CA LEU A 21 -10.48 2.84 -0.28
C LEU A 21 -11.76 3.70 -0.25
N ILE A 22 -11.96 4.55 -1.26
CA ILE A 22 -13.22 5.29 -1.43
C ILE A 22 -14.41 4.33 -1.64
N ASN A 23 -14.25 3.30 -2.48
CA ASN A 23 -15.26 2.27 -2.68
C ASN A 23 -15.55 1.46 -1.40
N ALA A 24 -14.55 1.31 -0.53
CA ALA A 24 -14.68 0.71 0.79
C ALA A 24 -15.33 1.64 1.84
N LYS A 25 -15.72 2.86 1.45
CA LYS A 25 -16.36 3.91 2.29
C LYS A 25 -15.43 4.59 3.29
N GLU A 26 -14.13 4.64 3.03
CA GLU A 26 -13.21 5.52 3.77
C GLU A 26 -13.41 6.99 3.35
N THR A 27 -13.00 7.92 4.20
CA THR A 27 -13.00 9.36 3.84
C THR A 27 -11.87 9.69 2.86
N ASP A 28 -12.00 10.76 2.08
CA ASP A 28 -10.94 11.22 1.16
C ASP A 28 -9.59 11.45 1.86
N GLU A 29 -9.64 11.98 3.08
CA GLU A 29 -8.45 12.25 3.89
C GLU A 29 -7.75 10.94 4.32
N GLU A 30 -8.53 9.98 4.84
CA GLU A 30 -8.03 8.66 5.22
C GLU A 30 -7.53 7.88 4.00
N ALA A 31 -8.28 7.88 2.91
CA ALA A 31 -7.90 7.22 1.66
C ALA A 31 -6.57 7.78 1.10
N THR A 32 -6.39 9.10 1.15
CA THR A 32 -5.14 9.75 0.75
C THR A 32 -3.98 9.28 1.63
N ARG A 33 -4.13 9.36 2.95
CA ARG A 33 -3.09 8.98 3.92
C ARG A 33 -2.67 7.52 3.75
N TYR A 34 -3.63 6.61 3.58
CA TYR A 34 -3.34 5.18 3.45
C TYR A 34 -2.72 4.83 2.10
N ALA A 35 -3.19 5.43 1.00
CA ALA A 35 -2.57 5.27 -0.31
C ALA A 35 -1.11 5.74 -0.30
N ASP A 36 -0.81 6.86 0.36
CA ASP A 36 0.56 7.35 0.51
C ASP A 36 1.43 6.40 1.33
N ARG A 37 0.92 5.86 2.45
CA ARG A 37 1.68 4.90 3.28
C ARG A 37 1.97 3.60 2.54
N ILE A 38 1.00 3.04 1.82
CA ILE A 38 1.22 1.80 1.05
C ILE A 38 2.23 2.03 -0.08
N LEU A 39 2.16 3.20 -0.74
CA LEU A 39 3.14 3.55 -1.76
C LEU A 39 4.56 3.65 -1.18
N GLN A 40 4.71 4.24 0.01
CA GLN A 40 6.01 4.26 0.71
C GLN A 40 6.50 2.84 0.99
N VAL A 41 5.66 1.95 1.51
CA VAL A 41 6.02 0.55 1.77
C VAL A 41 6.49 -0.16 0.50
N ALA A 42 5.78 0.02 -0.61
CA ALA A 42 6.18 -0.56 -1.90
C ALA A 42 7.53 -0.02 -2.39
N GLN A 43 7.80 1.27 -2.22
CA GLN A 43 9.08 1.88 -2.59
C GLN A 43 10.24 1.42 -1.68
N HIS A 44 9.95 1.22 -0.40
CA HIS A 44 10.92 0.70 0.56
C HIS A 44 11.35 -0.73 0.22
N GLU A 45 10.42 -1.58 -0.20
CA GLU A 45 10.68 -2.96 -0.66
C GLU A 45 11.64 -2.98 -1.85
N GLU A 46 11.46 -2.07 -2.82
CA GLU A 46 12.35 -1.95 -3.98
C GLU A 46 13.75 -1.39 -3.62
N SER A 47 13.91 -0.83 -2.42
CA SER A 47 15.16 -0.24 -1.95
C SER A 47 15.92 -1.19 -1.01
N GLU A 48 17.00 -1.82 -1.51
CA GLU A 48 17.85 -2.76 -0.73
C GLU A 48 18.47 -2.17 0.56
N HIS A 49 18.35 -0.85 0.78
CA HIS A 49 19.05 -0.09 1.81
C HIS A 49 18.17 0.32 2.99
N GLN A 50 16.84 0.11 2.95
CA GLN A 50 15.93 0.56 3.99
C GLN A 50 15.15 -0.60 4.60
N VAL A 51 15.30 -0.79 5.92
CA VAL A 51 14.58 -1.83 6.65
C VAL A 51 13.21 -1.29 7.08
N LEU A 52 12.15 -2.00 6.69
CA LEU A 52 10.80 -1.77 7.23
C LEU A 52 10.76 -2.15 8.71
N VAL A 53 10.61 -1.16 9.59
CA VAL A 53 10.63 -1.34 11.05
C VAL A 53 9.29 -1.88 11.57
N ASP A 54 8.19 -1.42 10.98
CA ASP A 54 6.85 -1.82 11.33
C ASP A 54 6.56 -3.27 10.84
N PRO A 55 6.18 -4.21 11.74
CA PRO A 55 5.86 -5.59 11.36
C PRO A 55 4.70 -5.75 10.40
N PHE A 56 3.74 -4.84 10.45
CA PHE A 56 2.58 -4.81 9.60
C PHE A 56 2.95 -4.32 8.20
N ASP A 57 3.73 -3.23 8.10
CA ASP A 57 4.27 -2.76 6.82
C ASP A 57 5.13 -3.84 6.13
N ARG A 58 5.91 -4.62 6.89
CA ARG A 58 6.63 -5.80 6.36
C ARG A 58 5.70 -6.85 5.76
N SER A 59 4.55 -7.08 6.39
CA SER A 59 3.55 -8.04 5.89
C SER A 59 2.90 -7.54 4.60
N VAL A 60 2.64 -6.24 4.50
CA VAL A 60 2.14 -5.59 3.28
C VAL A 60 3.15 -5.71 2.15
N ALA A 61 4.42 -5.37 2.39
CA ALA A 61 5.49 -5.47 1.40
C ALA A 61 5.62 -6.90 0.85
N LEU A 62 5.53 -7.92 1.71
CA LEU A 62 5.57 -9.31 1.30
C LEU A 62 4.39 -9.72 0.40
N VAL A 63 3.18 -9.26 0.70
CA VAL A 63 2.02 -9.54 -0.16
C VAL A 63 2.19 -8.87 -1.53
N LEU A 64 2.63 -7.61 -1.55
CA LEU A 64 2.88 -6.88 -2.79
C LEU A 64 3.98 -7.54 -3.64
N SER A 65 5.05 -8.02 -3.00
CA SER A 65 6.14 -8.71 -3.69
C SER A 65 5.65 -10.04 -4.29
N LEU A 66 4.88 -10.84 -3.54
CA LEU A 66 4.32 -12.10 -4.04
C LEU A 66 3.37 -11.89 -5.23
N VAL A 67 2.51 -10.87 -5.17
CA VAL A 67 1.62 -10.54 -6.30
C VAL A 67 2.42 -10.20 -7.55
N LYS A 68 3.48 -9.41 -7.39
CA LYS A 68 4.35 -8.98 -8.48
C LYS A 68 5.17 -10.15 -9.05
N GLU A 69 5.78 -10.96 -8.20
CA GLU A 69 6.64 -12.09 -8.57
C GLU A 69 5.87 -13.20 -9.29
N GLU A 70 4.68 -13.53 -8.80
CA GLU A 70 3.85 -14.60 -9.35
C GLU A 70 2.94 -14.12 -10.50
N GLY A 71 2.97 -12.82 -10.84
CA GLY A 71 2.12 -12.22 -11.87
C GLY A 71 0.63 -12.34 -11.57
N LEU A 72 0.27 -12.34 -10.28
CA LEU A 72 -1.11 -12.47 -9.83
C LEU A 72 -1.88 -11.18 -10.12
N ASN A 73 -3.18 -11.31 -10.34
CA ASN A 73 -4.05 -10.14 -10.36
C ASN A 73 -4.23 -9.64 -8.92
N PRO A 74 -3.75 -8.43 -8.56
CA PRO A 74 -3.87 -7.87 -7.21
C PRO A 74 -5.33 -7.77 -6.75
N TRP A 75 -6.29 -7.71 -7.68
CA TRP A 75 -7.72 -7.55 -7.38
C TRP A 75 -8.52 -8.85 -7.40
N ASP A 76 -7.94 -9.95 -7.91
CA ASP A 76 -8.54 -11.30 -7.85
C ASP A 76 -8.17 -12.01 -6.53
N ILE A 77 -7.06 -11.59 -5.92
CA ILE A 77 -6.85 -11.70 -4.48
C ILE A 77 -7.77 -10.67 -3.82
N ASP A 78 -8.38 -10.98 -2.68
CA ASP A 78 -9.22 -10.02 -1.94
C ASP A 78 -8.36 -8.94 -1.23
N LEU A 79 -7.58 -8.20 -2.04
CA LEU A 79 -6.74 -7.11 -1.60
C LEU A 79 -7.60 -5.93 -1.11
N SER A 80 -8.83 -5.79 -1.62
CA SER A 80 -9.79 -4.81 -1.09
C SER A 80 -10.16 -5.10 0.37
N ALA A 81 -10.45 -6.35 0.74
CA ALA A 81 -10.66 -6.70 2.15
C ALA A 81 -9.39 -6.52 2.99
N PHE A 82 -8.23 -6.88 2.45
CA PHE A 82 -6.94 -6.64 3.10
C PHE A 82 -6.72 -5.14 3.38
N LEU A 83 -6.96 -4.27 2.40
CA LEU A 83 -6.84 -2.82 2.53
C LEU A 83 -7.80 -2.24 3.58
N SER A 84 -9.03 -2.76 3.65
CA SER A 84 -9.98 -2.36 4.70
C SER A 84 -9.50 -2.76 6.10
N ILE A 85 -8.90 -3.95 6.25
CA ILE A 85 -8.32 -4.41 7.51
C ILE A 85 -7.07 -3.57 7.86
N PHE A 86 -6.24 -3.23 6.86
CA PHE A 86 -5.08 -2.35 6.99
C PHE A 86 -5.46 -0.97 7.50
N ALA A 87 -6.42 -0.30 6.84
CA ALA A 87 -6.92 1.01 7.25
C ALA A 87 -7.36 1.02 8.72
N LYS A 88 -8.13 0.00 9.12
CA LYS A 88 -8.57 -0.19 10.52
C LYS A 88 -7.39 -0.36 11.48
N ARG A 89 -6.36 -1.12 11.09
CA ARG A 89 -5.20 -1.38 11.93
C ARG A 89 -4.35 -0.11 12.12
N VAL A 90 -4.06 0.61 11.03
CA VAL A 90 -3.33 1.89 11.09
C VAL A 90 -4.08 2.91 11.92
N LYS A 91 -5.42 2.97 11.80
CA LYS A 91 -6.24 3.86 12.62
C LYS A 91 -6.21 3.49 14.11
N ALA A 92 -6.21 2.19 14.43
CA ALA A 92 -6.13 1.71 15.81
C ALA A 92 -4.73 1.90 16.42
N GLU A 93 -3.69 1.92 15.60
CA GLU A 93 -2.32 2.20 16.01
C GLU A 93 -1.95 3.69 15.86
N ALA A 94 -2.83 4.56 15.35
CA ALA A 94 -2.53 5.97 15.08
C ALA A 94 -2.16 6.78 16.34
N ASP A 95 -2.54 6.31 17.53
CA ASP A 95 -2.12 6.89 18.81
C ASP A 95 -0.73 6.40 19.27
N ASP A 96 -0.18 5.34 18.66
CA ASP A 96 1.13 4.72 18.94
C ASP A 96 2.14 4.94 17.79
N LEU A 97 1.62 5.20 16.59
CA LEU A 97 2.32 5.67 15.40
C LEU A 97 2.32 7.20 15.42
N ASP A 98 3.35 7.80 15.99
CA ASP A 98 3.65 9.23 15.81
C ASP A 98 3.83 9.50 14.28
N LEU A 99 2.76 9.92 13.61
CA LEU A 99 2.69 10.27 12.18
C LEU A 99 2.51 11.78 11.98
#